data_AF-A0A3C7VZ68-F1
#
_entry.id   AF-A0A3C7VZ68-F1
#
_cell.length_a   1.000
_cell.length_b   1.000
_cell.length_c   1.000
_cell.angle_alpha   90.00
_cell.angle_beta   90.00
_cell.angle_gamma   90.00
#
_symmetry.space_group_name_H-M   'P 1'
#
loop_
_entity.id
_entity.type
_entity.pdbx_description
1 polymer ?
#
loop_
_entity_poly.entity_id
_entity_poly.type
_entity_poly.pdbx_seq_one_letter_code
_entity_poly.pdbx_strand_id
1 'polypeptide(L)'
;MHRKTLVAFAALTGLTAAGTQAMPFGGGAAVTDRFGYSGTILRYDTLADARDGINSIDRIEVDDRDLSLSVTQDDRDYADANILMGSWWYTTDEQGRAGWGNTTGNTGVGFMQLFDDNGSTDTAVSMAFSNFDGTYYTDFSLSLSGENAAADDFARLSTYDNVNDGGAWYSYALSLTATGLQGQMTAPNIIEAGNHPTGVTGSFTGIFELTENQTSPANQGFYSVDFSLSMTNWAFANEGDLTGPYQVDGGIYPSEFRVLVGQVPAPGIPSLLGLGLVMLALRRRG
;
A
#
# COMPACT_ATOMS: atom_id res chain seq x y z
N MET A 1 -70.00 -23.83 -21.58
CA MET A 1 -68.74 -24.18 -22.27
C MET A 1 -67.72 -23.08 -22.02
N HIS A 2 -66.46 -23.50 -21.86
CA HIS A 2 -65.40 -22.93 -21.04
C HIS A 2 -64.96 -21.48 -21.30
N ARG A 3 -64.90 -20.67 -20.22
CA ARG A 3 -64.07 -19.46 -20.15
C ARG A 3 -62.65 -19.88 -19.75
N LYS A 4 -61.68 -19.67 -20.64
CA LYS A 4 -60.25 -19.92 -20.38
C LYS A 4 -59.68 -18.70 -19.67
N THR A 5 -59.35 -18.84 -18.40
CA THR A 5 -58.62 -17.84 -17.61
C THR A 5 -57.14 -17.91 -17.99
N LEU A 6 -56.62 -16.89 -18.67
CA LEU A 6 -55.19 -16.74 -18.90
C LEU A 6 -54.54 -16.25 -17.60
N VAL A 7 -53.77 -17.11 -16.94
CA VAL A 7 -52.93 -16.73 -15.80
C VAL A 7 -51.60 -16.23 -16.38
N ALA A 8 -51.40 -14.92 -16.40
CA ALA A 8 -50.14 -14.31 -16.77
C ALA A 8 -49.15 -14.45 -15.60
N PHE A 9 -48.17 -15.33 -15.75
CA PHE A 9 -47.02 -15.42 -14.85
C PHE A 9 -46.13 -14.20 -15.09
N ALA A 10 -46.19 -13.20 -14.21
CA ALA A 10 -45.20 -12.13 -14.18
C ALA A 10 -43.93 -12.67 -13.49
N ALA A 11 -42.94 -13.06 -14.29
CA ALA A 11 -41.60 -13.35 -13.79
C ALA A 11 -40.99 -12.04 -13.28
N LEU A 12 -41.03 -11.84 -11.96
CA LEU A 12 -40.31 -10.77 -11.28
C LEU A 12 -38.83 -11.19 -11.24
N THR A 13 -38.08 -10.90 -12.30
CA THR A 13 -36.61 -10.98 -12.25
C THR A 13 -36.14 -9.95 -11.24
N GLY A 14 -35.73 -10.43 -10.05
CA GLY A 14 -35.08 -9.61 -9.05
C GLY A 14 -33.81 -9.02 -9.66
N LEU A 15 -33.82 -7.72 -9.93
CA LEU A 15 -32.60 -6.96 -10.13
C LEU A 15 -31.86 -7.01 -8.79
N THR A 16 -30.93 -7.95 -8.64
CA THR A 16 -29.89 -7.81 -7.63
C THR A 16 -29.20 -6.49 -7.94
N ALA A 17 -29.28 -5.53 -7.02
CA ALA A 17 -28.51 -4.31 -7.11
C ALA A 17 -27.05 -4.72 -7.22
N ALA A 18 -26.51 -4.70 -8.44
CA ALA A 18 -25.09 -4.77 -8.65
C ALA A 18 -24.54 -3.55 -7.91
N GLY A 19 -23.89 -3.79 -6.76
CA GLY A 19 -23.23 -2.75 -6.02
C GLY A 19 -22.32 -2.03 -7.00
N THR A 20 -22.62 -0.76 -7.28
CA THR A 20 -21.79 0.08 -8.14
C THR A 20 -20.43 0.14 -7.47
N GLN A 21 -19.46 -0.60 -8.01
CA GLN A 21 -18.08 -0.42 -7.60
C GLN A 21 -17.71 1.01 -8.01
N ALA A 22 -17.30 1.82 -7.03
CA ALA A 22 -16.75 3.13 -7.31
C ALA A 22 -15.54 2.92 -8.23
N MET A 23 -15.54 3.56 -9.41
CA MET A 23 -14.39 3.53 -10.29
C MET A 23 -13.28 4.35 -9.62
N PRO A 24 -12.07 3.81 -9.44
CA PRO A 24 -10.96 4.57 -8.88
C PRO A 24 -10.63 5.73 -9.85
N PHE A 25 -10.74 6.96 -9.35
CA PHE A 25 -10.16 8.16 -9.97
C PHE A 25 -9.03 8.58 -9.03
N GLY A 26 -7.84 8.86 -9.58
CA GLY A 26 -6.63 9.13 -8.81
C GLY A 26 -6.87 10.13 -7.66
N GLY A 27 -6.50 9.69 -6.45
CA GLY A 27 -6.47 10.47 -5.23
C GLY A 27 -5.69 9.71 -4.15
N GLY A 28 -4.91 10.43 -3.35
CA GLY A 28 -3.92 9.87 -2.43
C GLY A 28 -4.33 9.92 -0.96
N ALA A 29 -3.87 8.96 -0.17
CA ALA A 29 -2.71 9.01 0.72
C ALA A 29 -2.63 7.66 1.44
N ALA A 30 -1.44 7.19 1.79
CA ALA A 30 -1.29 6.08 2.72
C ALA A 30 -0.02 6.31 3.54
N VAL A 31 -0.14 6.40 4.87
CA VAL A 31 1.05 6.54 5.72
C VAL A 31 0.90 5.68 6.97
N THR A 32 1.68 4.61 7.16
CA THR A 32 1.93 4.13 8.55
C THR A 32 3.03 3.10 8.79
N ASP A 33 3.63 3.28 9.98
CA ASP A 33 4.58 2.46 10.74
C ASP A 33 3.92 1.39 11.64
N ARG A 34 2.93 0.67 11.12
CA ARG A 34 2.36 -0.53 11.78
C ARG A 34 2.75 -1.83 11.10
N PHE A 35 3.40 -1.73 9.95
CA PHE A 35 3.72 -2.88 9.12
C PHE A 35 5.17 -3.30 9.35
N GLY A 36 5.43 -4.57 9.08
CA GLY A 36 6.77 -5.09 8.89
C GLY A 36 6.87 -5.85 7.58
N TYR A 37 8.07 -6.33 7.29
CA TYR A 37 8.33 -7.20 6.16
C TYR A 37 9.41 -8.23 6.48
N SER A 38 9.35 -9.36 5.79
CA SER A 38 10.38 -10.41 5.81
C SER A 38 10.34 -11.16 4.49
N GLY A 39 11.40 -11.89 4.17
CA GLY A 39 11.49 -12.66 2.92
C GLY A 39 12.91 -12.84 2.44
N THR A 40 13.13 -12.71 1.14
CA THR A 40 14.40 -13.14 0.52
C THR A 40 15.00 -12.10 -0.40
N ILE A 41 16.32 -12.12 -0.47
CA ILE A 41 17.11 -11.41 -1.49
C ILE A 41 17.96 -12.44 -2.22
N LEU A 42 17.90 -12.43 -3.55
CA LEU A 42 18.78 -13.24 -4.39
C LEU A 42 19.77 -12.32 -5.12
N ARG A 43 21.03 -12.73 -5.19
CA ARG A 43 22.08 -11.98 -5.86
C ARG A 43 22.47 -12.62 -7.19
N TYR A 44 22.82 -11.79 -8.17
CA TYR A 44 23.18 -12.18 -9.54
C TYR A 44 24.38 -11.37 -10.05
N ASP A 45 25.13 -11.97 -10.97
CA ASP A 45 26.24 -11.30 -11.67
C ASP A 45 25.75 -10.33 -12.75
N THR A 46 24.59 -10.59 -13.36
CA THR A 46 24.07 -9.78 -14.47
C THR A 46 22.62 -9.35 -14.25
N LEU A 47 22.26 -8.20 -14.81
CA LEU A 47 20.87 -7.71 -14.81
C LEU A 47 19.92 -8.64 -15.58
N ALA A 48 20.41 -9.34 -16.61
CA ALA A 48 19.60 -10.29 -17.37
C ALA A 48 19.21 -11.49 -16.50
N ASP A 49 20.19 -12.06 -15.79
CA ASP A 49 19.95 -13.16 -14.85
C ASP A 49 18.98 -12.75 -13.73
N ALA A 50 19.12 -11.53 -13.19
CA ALA A 50 18.21 -11.00 -12.18
C ALA A 50 16.77 -10.82 -12.67
N ARG A 51 16.58 -10.37 -13.92
CA ARG A 51 15.26 -10.21 -14.55
C ARG A 51 14.60 -11.54 -14.86
N ASP A 52 15.38 -12.52 -15.28
CA ASP A 52 14.89 -13.85 -15.65
C ASP A 52 14.78 -14.79 -14.43
N GLY A 53 15.35 -14.40 -13.28
CA GLY A 53 15.35 -15.20 -12.04
C GLY A 53 16.18 -16.49 -12.16
N ILE A 54 17.30 -16.43 -12.88
CA ILE A 54 18.18 -17.59 -13.15
C ILE A 54 19.60 -17.34 -12.65
N ASN A 55 20.37 -18.41 -12.42
CA ASN A 55 21.80 -18.32 -12.05
C ASN A 55 22.09 -17.44 -10.82
N SER A 56 21.25 -17.48 -9.78
CA SER A 56 21.55 -16.77 -8.54
C SER A 56 22.85 -17.31 -7.91
N ILE A 57 23.69 -16.40 -7.45
CA ILE A 57 24.99 -16.69 -6.84
C ILE A 57 24.95 -16.62 -5.32
N ASP A 58 23.92 -16.00 -4.76
CA ASP A 58 23.68 -16.00 -3.32
C ASP A 58 22.18 -15.89 -2.99
N ARG A 59 21.83 -16.31 -1.76
CA ARG A 59 20.50 -16.19 -1.19
C ARG A 59 20.61 -15.70 0.24
N ILE A 60 19.94 -14.59 0.52
CA ILE A 60 19.93 -13.92 1.81
C ILE A 60 18.51 -13.99 2.36
N GLU A 61 18.37 -14.52 3.56
CA GLU A 61 17.10 -14.51 4.30
C GLU A 61 17.01 -13.21 5.12
N VAL A 62 15.86 -12.58 5.08
CA VAL A 62 15.53 -11.35 5.82
C VAL A 62 14.44 -11.69 6.82
N ASP A 63 14.79 -11.69 8.10
CA ASP A 63 13.84 -11.81 9.21
C ASP A 63 12.97 -10.56 9.33
N ASP A 64 12.00 -10.57 10.25
CA ASP A 64 11.05 -9.47 10.42
C ASP A 64 11.74 -8.11 10.63
N ARG A 65 11.44 -7.18 9.72
CA ARG A 65 11.89 -5.79 9.74
C ARG A 65 10.72 -4.85 9.89
N ASP A 66 10.98 -3.67 10.46
CA ASP A 66 9.99 -2.60 10.52
C ASP A 66 9.81 -1.96 9.15
N LEU A 67 8.57 -1.63 8.77
CA LEU A 67 8.25 -0.82 7.60
C LEU A 67 7.65 0.53 8.04
N SER A 68 8.29 1.61 7.62
CA SER A 68 7.69 2.93 7.47
C SER A 68 7.20 3.06 6.04
N LEU A 69 5.93 3.38 5.85
CA LEU A 69 5.34 3.50 4.52
C LEU A 69 4.65 4.83 4.43
N SER A 70 4.98 5.67 3.46
CA SER A 70 4.24 6.88 3.10
C SER A 70 4.17 7.01 1.58
N VAL A 71 2.99 7.04 1.00
CA VAL A 71 2.80 7.20 -0.45
C VAL A 71 1.60 8.11 -0.69
N THR A 72 1.73 9.11 -1.56
CA THR A 72 0.62 10.01 -1.93
C THR A 72 0.76 10.41 -3.38
N GLN A 73 -0.28 10.26 -4.21
CA GLN A 73 -0.44 11.18 -5.34
C GLN A 73 -1.87 11.65 -5.57
N ASP A 74 -1.97 12.96 -5.80
CA ASP A 74 -3.12 13.88 -5.94
C ASP A 74 -3.99 14.15 -4.69
N ASP A 75 -3.37 14.08 -3.51
CA ASP A 75 -3.82 14.86 -2.35
C ASP A 75 -3.33 16.33 -2.49
N ARG A 76 -4.22 17.32 -2.41
CA ARG A 76 -3.82 18.75 -2.56
C ARG A 76 -3.04 19.29 -1.36
N ASP A 77 -3.04 18.55 -0.26
CA ASP A 77 -2.46 18.98 1.00
C ASP A 77 -0.98 18.55 1.14
N TYR A 78 -0.48 17.65 0.27
CA TYR A 78 0.89 17.13 0.30
C TYR A 78 1.59 17.30 -1.06
N ALA A 79 2.88 17.70 -1.06
CA ALA A 79 3.70 17.67 -2.27
C ALA A 79 4.21 16.23 -2.47
N ASP A 80 3.68 15.55 -3.49
CA ASP A 80 3.83 14.13 -3.88
C ASP A 80 5.07 13.38 -3.35
N ALA A 81 4.85 12.39 -2.48
CA ALA A 81 5.93 11.70 -1.78
C ALA A 81 5.76 10.19 -1.89
N ASN A 82 6.85 9.48 -2.15
CA ASN A 82 6.90 8.03 -2.14
C ASN A 82 8.03 7.53 -1.27
N ILE A 83 7.70 6.81 -0.21
CA ILE A 83 8.64 6.44 0.82
C ILE A 83 8.30 5.03 1.32
N LEU A 84 9.15 4.05 1.05
CA LEU A 84 9.15 2.77 1.73
C LEU A 84 10.48 2.61 2.45
N MET A 85 10.47 2.80 3.76
CA MET A 85 11.69 2.99 4.53
C MET A 85 11.68 2.12 5.79
N GLY A 86 12.69 1.29 5.98
CA GLY A 86 12.79 0.28 7.03
C GLY A 86 13.06 0.81 8.45
N SER A 87 12.52 1.98 8.76
CA SER A 87 12.65 2.83 9.95
C SER A 87 13.93 3.67 10.05
N TRP A 88 13.77 4.99 10.28
CA TRP A 88 14.79 5.98 10.66
C TRP A 88 14.16 7.02 11.60
N TRP A 89 13.64 6.75 12.80
CA TRP A 89 14.00 5.78 13.83
C TRP A 89 12.86 5.82 14.87
N TYR A 90 12.63 4.76 15.66
CA TYR A 90 11.72 4.83 16.83
C TYR A 90 12.44 4.27 18.07
N THR A 91 12.54 5.03 19.15
CA THR A 91 13.52 4.80 20.24
C THR A 91 12.82 4.71 21.59
N THR A 92 13.29 3.89 22.53
CA THR A 92 12.89 3.99 23.96
C THR A 92 13.99 4.60 24.82
N ASP A 93 14.97 5.16 24.13
CA ASP A 93 16.14 5.89 24.59
C ASP A 93 17.16 5.10 25.43
N GLU A 94 18.44 5.48 25.35
CA GLU A 94 19.27 5.40 26.55
C GLU A 94 19.64 6.77 27.15
N GLN A 95 19.82 7.87 26.38
CA GLN A 95 19.90 9.29 26.85
C GLN A 95 19.70 10.38 25.74
N GLY A 96 19.32 9.99 24.53
CA GLY A 96 18.72 10.80 23.47
C GLY A 96 18.98 10.21 22.09
N ARG A 97 19.40 8.94 22.00
CA ARG A 97 19.94 8.35 20.77
C ARG A 97 18.81 7.85 19.86
N ALA A 98 18.83 8.32 18.62
CA ALA A 98 17.86 7.91 17.61
C ALA A 98 17.94 6.38 17.38
N GLY A 99 16.78 5.72 17.43
CA GLY A 99 16.57 4.27 17.22
C GLY A 99 17.35 3.31 18.08
N TRP A 100 17.84 3.72 19.27
CA TRP A 100 18.63 2.86 20.15
C TRP A 100 17.95 1.51 20.45
N GLY A 101 16.66 1.53 20.77
CA GLY A 101 15.91 0.32 21.10
C GLY A 101 15.46 -0.49 19.88
N ASN A 102 15.50 0.09 18.69
CA ASN A 102 14.95 -0.56 17.49
C ASN A 102 15.98 -1.49 16.85
N THR A 103 15.83 -2.78 17.12
CA THR A 103 16.70 -3.84 16.59
C THR A 103 16.25 -4.40 15.24
N THR A 104 15.04 -4.08 14.79
CA THR A 104 14.44 -4.60 13.55
C THR A 104 14.42 -3.55 12.44
N GLY A 105 14.78 -2.30 12.72
CA GLY A 105 14.90 -1.21 11.76
C GLY A 105 16.26 -0.49 11.79
N ASN A 106 16.40 0.56 10.97
CA ASN A 106 17.57 1.44 10.81
C ASN A 106 18.84 0.81 10.21
N THR A 107 19.10 -0.47 10.48
CA THR A 107 20.35 -1.16 10.14
C THR A 107 20.12 -2.66 9.96
N GLY A 108 20.98 -3.34 9.21
CA GLY A 108 21.18 -4.79 9.18
C GLY A 108 20.82 -5.40 7.83
N VAL A 109 20.87 -6.74 7.75
CA VAL A 109 20.46 -7.51 6.57
C VAL A 109 19.01 -7.21 6.20
N GLY A 110 18.78 -6.80 4.97
CA GLY A 110 17.47 -6.44 4.44
C GLY A 110 16.97 -5.04 4.81
N PHE A 111 17.77 -4.16 5.41
CA PHE A 111 17.31 -2.77 5.62
C PHE A 111 17.08 -2.09 4.26
N MET A 112 15.93 -1.43 4.10
CA MET A 112 15.48 -0.91 2.82
C MET A 112 15.07 0.55 2.93
N GLN A 113 15.42 1.35 1.95
CA GLN A 113 14.87 2.67 1.78
C GLN A 113 14.72 3.03 0.32
N LEU A 114 13.59 3.59 -0.03
CA LEU A 114 13.43 4.37 -1.25
C LEU A 114 12.55 5.55 -0.84
N PHE A 115 12.94 6.77 -1.21
CA PHE A 115 12.37 8.01 -0.69
C PHE A 115 12.35 9.05 -1.82
N ASP A 116 11.49 8.85 -2.83
CA ASP A 116 11.39 9.79 -3.95
C ASP A 116 10.31 10.85 -3.67
N ASP A 117 10.77 12.08 -3.41
CA ASP A 117 10.07 13.26 -2.87
C ASP A 117 9.56 14.21 -3.97
N ASN A 118 9.20 13.65 -5.11
CA ASN A 118 8.26 14.24 -6.06
C ASN A 118 7.47 13.18 -6.86
N GLY A 119 7.60 11.90 -6.48
CA GLY A 119 7.01 10.77 -7.18
C GLY A 119 7.52 10.57 -8.62
N SER A 120 8.70 11.07 -8.98
CA SER A 120 9.18 11.02 -10.38
C SER A 120 9.51 9.62 -10.88
N THR A 121 9.82 8.70 -9.97
CA THR A 121 10.09 7.30 -10.26
C THR A 121 8.82 6.45 -10.29
N ASP A 122 7.66 7.00 -9.92
CA ASP A 122 6.40 6.28 -9.92
C ASP A 122 5.86 6.09 -11.33
N THR A 123 5.54 4.85 -11.67
CA THR A 123 4.92 4.50 -12.96
C THR A 123 3.43 4.23 -12.82
N ALA A 124 2.98 3.78 -11.64
CA ALA A 124 1.58 3.60 -11.33
C ALA A 124 1.31 3.65 -9.82
N VAL A 125 0.22 4.32 -9.45
CA VAL A 125 -0.33 4.32 -8.09
C VAL A 125 -1.84 4.08 -8.15
N SER A 126 -2.34 3.18 -7.30
CA SER A 126 -3.77 2.91 -7.16
C SER A 126 -4.14 2.67 -5.71
N MET A 127 -5.18 3.36 -5.25
CA MET A 127 -5.69 3.26 -3.88
C MET A 127 -7.21 3.07 -3.90
N ALA A 128 -7.73 2.23 -3.01
CA ALA A 128 -9.18 2.02 -2.89
C ALA A 128 -9.60 1.54 -1.49
N PHE A 129 -10.72 2.08 -1.00
CA PHE A 129 -11.47 1.47 0.09
C PHE A 129 -12.49 0.46 -0.45
N SER A 130 -12.71 -0.61 0.30
CA SER A 130 -13.68 -1.65 -0.02
C SER A 130 -14.32 -2.25 1.24
N ASN A 131 -15.15 -3.28 1.06
CA ASN A 131 -15.77 -4.03 2.14
C ASN A 131 -16.58 -3.15 3.13
N PHE A 132 -17.61 -2.48 2.61
CA PHE A 132 -18.52 -1.67 3.43
C PHE A 132 -19.46 -2.56 4.24
N ASP A 133 -19.38 -2.50 5.57
CA ASP A 133 -20.14 -3.37 6.49
C ASP A 133 -21.54 -2.82 6.87
N GLY A 134 -21.92 -1.67 6.31
CA GLY A 134 -23.12 -0.92 6.66
C GLY A 134 -22.84 0.35 7.46
N THR A 135 -21.64 0.47 8.04
CA THR A 135 -21.17 1.66 8.78
C THR A 135 -19.81 2.15 8.27
N TYR A 136 -18.85 1.24 8.08
CA TYR A 136 -17.47 1.56 7.71
C TYR A 136 -17.00 0.77 6.49
N TYR A 137 -16.09 1.36 5.72
CA TYR A 137 -15.22 0.64 4.80
C TYR A 137 -14.09 0.02 5.62
N THR A 138 -14.00 -1.32 5.59
CA THR A 138 -13.13 -2.06 6.51
C THR A 138 -11.78 -2.44 5.91
N ASP A 139 -11.64 -2.35 4.59
CA ASP A 139 -10.42 -2.72 3.87
C ASP A 139 -9.92 -1.55 3.01
N PHE A 140 -8.60 -1.35 2.99
CA PHE A 140 -7.90 -0.41 2.10
C PHE A 140 -6.86 -1.18 1.28
N SER A 141 -6.82 -0.96 -0.03
CA SER A 141 -5.81 -1.54 -0.91
C SER A 141 -4.95 -0.45 -1.55
N LEU A 142 -3.63 -0.69 -1.60
CA LEU A 142 -2.66 0.12 -2.33
C LEU A 142 -1.85 -0.77 -3.28
N SER A 143 -1.71 -0.31 -4.53
CA SER A 143 -0.73 -0.80 -5.50
C SER A 143 0.15 0.36 -5.93
N LEU A 144 1.46 0.14 -5.88
CA LEU A 144 2.48 1.10 -6.31
C LEU A 144 3.51 0.36 -7.16
N SER A 145 3.92 0.94 -8.29
CA SER A 145 5.08 0.49 -9.05
C SER A 145 5.91 1.68 -9.49
N GLY A 146 7.22 1.49 -9.58
CA GLY A 146 8.14 2.50 -10.08
C GLY A 146 9.45 1.91 -10.59
N GLU A 147 10.25 2.78 -11.20
CA GLU A 147 11.47 2.41 -11.92
C GLU A 147 12.53 3.51 -11.80
N ASN A 148 13.79 3.11 -11.94
CA ASN A 148 14.95 4.00 -12.05
C ASN A 148 15.20 4.93 -10.86
N ALA A 149 14.84 4.51 -9.65
CA ALA A 149 15.19 5.27 -8.45
C ALA A 149 16.67 5.11 -8.11
N ALA A 150 17.42 6.21 -8.18
CA ALA A 150 18.85 6.24 -7.96
C ALA A 150 19.20 6.89 -6.61
N ALA A 151 20.49 7.17 -6.42
CA ALA A 151 20.99 7.84 -5.22
C ALA A 151 20.36 9.24 -5.01
N ASP A 152 19.97 9.92 -6.09
CA ASP A 152 19.29 11.22 -6.05
C ASP A 152 17.81 11.10 -5.58
N ASP A 153 17.21 9.90 -5.64
CA ASP A 153 15.84 9.54 -5.19
C ASP A 153 15.87 8.73 -3.84
N PHE A 154 17.05 8.71 -3.23
CA PHE A 154 17.48 8.07 -1.97
C PHE A 154 17.23 6.56 -1.82
N ALA A 155 17.40 5.80 -2.92
CA ALA A 155 17.43 4.33 -2.96
C ALA A 155 18.54 3.69 -2.10
N ARG A 156 18.22 2.70 -1.25
CA ARG A 156 19.20 1.94 -0.45
C ARG A 156 18.70 0.56 -0.04
N LEU A 157 19.53 -0.46 -0.22
CA LEU A 157 19.29 -1.85 0.19
C LEU A 157 20.56 -2.40 0.86
N SER A 158 20.45 -2.74 2.14
CA SER A 158 21.57 -3.27 2.94
C SER A 158 21.53 -4.80 2.95
N THR A 159 22.39 -5.46 2.15
CA THR A 159 22.33 -6.93 1.99
C THR A 159 23.14 -7.71 3.03
N TYR A 160 24.30 -7.20 3.45
CA TYR A 160 25.20 -7.88 4.40
C TYR A 160 25.68 -6.97 5.53
N ASP A 161 25.94 -5.70 5.22
CA ASP A 161 26.32 -4.65 6.15
C ASP A 161 25.57 -3.35 5.82
N ASN A 162 25.75 -2.30 6.64
CA ASN A 162 25.17 -0.97 6.40
C ASN A 162 26.26 0.06 6.07
N VAL A 163 27.27 -0.35 5.30
CA VAL A 163 28.42 0.51 5.02
C VAL A 163 28.61 0.59 3.51
N ASN A 164 28.37 1.78 2.96
CA ASN A 164 28.37 2.02 1.51
C ASN A 164 27.40 1.04 0.83
N ASP A 165 26.11 1.18 1.10
CA ASP A 165 25.02 0.38 0.54
C ASP A 165 24.25 1.16 -0.55
N GLY A 166 24.94 2.11 -1.18
CA GLY A 166 24.42 2.96 -2.24
C GLY A 166 24.21 2.18 -3.55
N GLY A 167 23.07 2.42 -4.18
CA GLY A 167 22.71 1.74 -5.42
C GLY A 167 21.46 2.32 -6.07
N ALA A 168 20.89 1.57 -7.00
CA ALA A 168 19.71 2.00 -7.76
C ALA A 168 18.68 0.88 -7.91
N TRP A 169 17.41 1.24 -7.84
CA TRP A 169 16.31 0.36 -8.21
C TRP A 169 16.04 0.48 -9.71
N TYR A 170 16.18 -0.64 -10.41
CA TYR A 170 15.69 -0.75 -11.79
C TYR A 170 14.17 -0.82 -11.83
N SER A 171 13.58 -1.49 -10.85
CA SER A 171 12.13 -1.63 -10.71
C SER A 171 11.77 -1.94 -9.27
N TYR A 172 10.64 -1.44 -8.81
CA TYR A 172 10.03 -1.81 -7.54
C TYR A 172 8.52 -1.88 -7.66
N ALA A 173 7.90 -2.74 -6.88
CA ALA A 173 6.45 -2.89 -6.81
C ALA A 173 5.99 -3.28 -5.41
N LEU A 174 4.98 -2.56 -4.92
CA LEU A 174 4.28 -2.79 -3.67
C LEU A 174 2.82 -3.10 -3.96
N SER A 175 2.31 -4.16 -3.33
CA SER A 175 0.87 -4.44 -3.24
C SER A 175 0.53 -4.67 -1.78
N LEU A 176 -0.49 -4.01 -1.26
CA LEU A 176 -0.97 -4.23 0.10
C LEU A 176 -2.48 -4.12 0.22
N THR A 177 -3.02 -4.85 1.19
CA THR A 177 -4.38 -4.70 1.70
C THR A 177 -4.31 -4.60 3.22
N ALA A 178 -4.71 -3.46 3.76
CA ALA A 178 -4.91 -3.22 5.19
C ALA A 178 -6.38 -3.50 5.56
N THR A 179 -6.60 -4.13 6.71
CA THR A 179 -7.94 -4.58 7.17
C THR A 179 -8.24 -4.08 8.57
N GLY A 180 -9.52 -4.12 8.96
CA GLY A 180 -9.99 -3.64 10.28
C GLY A 180 -10.05 -2.12 10.38
N LEU A 181 -10.15 -1.44 9.25
CA LEU A 181 -10.26 0.01 9.19
C LEU A 181 -11.69 0.48 9.49
N GLN A 182 -11.80 1.74 9.90
CA GLN A 182 -13.05 2.46 10.11
C GLN A 182 -13.19 3.57 9.07
N GLY A 183 -13.02 3.21 7.79
CA GLY A 183 -13.10 4.15 6.67
C GLY A 183 -14.50 4.75 6.56
N GLN A 184 -14.59 6.08 6.55
CA GLN A 184 -15.86 6.79 6.45
C GLN A 184 -15.76 7.98 5.51
N MET A 185 -16.90 8.41 4.97
CA MET A 185 -16.94 9.58 4.09
C MET A 185 -16.85 10.86 4.94
N THR A 186 -15.69 11.51 4.95
CA THR A 186 -15.44 12.72 5.76
C THR A 186 -15.80 14.00 5.02
N ALA A 187 -15.78 13.96 3.69
CA ALA A 187 -16.24 15.03 2.81
C ALA A 187 -16.82 14.41 1.52
N PRO A 188 -17.55 15.19 0.69
CA PRO A 188 -18.01 14.70 -0.59
C PRO A 188 -16.85 14.09 -1.37
N ASN A 189 -16.97 12.79 -1.68
CA ASN A 189 -15.97 12.02 -2.42
C ASN A 189 -14.65 11.75 -1.69
N ILE A 190 -14.57 11.88 -0.37
CA ILE A 190 -13.36 11.55 0.38
C ILE A 190 -13.69 10.49 1.41
N ILE A 191 -12.98 9.35 1.35
CA ILE A 191 -13.03 8.31 2.36
C ILE A 191 -11.71 8.33 3.13
N GLU A 192 -11.80 8.40 4.45
CA GLU A 192 -10.64 8.45 5.36
C GLU A 192 -10.81 7.45 6.50
N ALA A 193 -9.72 6.81 6.90
CA ALA A 193 -9.59 6.01 8.12
C ALA A 193 -8.37 6.50 8.93
N GLY A 194 -8.61 6.92 10.17
CA GLY A 194 -7.55 7.35 11.10
C GLY A 194 -7.25 6.36 12.24
N ASN A 195 -7.83 5.16 12.19
CA ASN A 195 -7.54 4.10 13.16
C ASN A 195 -6.43 3.17 12.64
N HIS A 196 -5.77 2.46 13.56
CA HIS A 196 -4.77 1.46 13.19
C HIS A 196 -5.41 0.23 12.53
N PRO A 197 -4.77 -0.34 11.49
CA PRO A 197 -5.20 -1.59 10.89
C PRO A 197 -5.00 -2.75 11.88
N THR A 198 -5.85 -3.76 11.80
CA THR A 198 -5.72 -5.00 12.59
C THR A 198 -5.06 -6.14 11.81
N GLY A 199 -4.81 -5.94 10.52
CA GLY A 199 -4.18 -6.91 9.65
C GLY A 199 -3.66 -6.28 8.36
N VAL A 200 -2.61 -6.85 7.81
CA VAL A 200 -2.06 -6.52 6.50
C VAL A 200 -1.71 -7.79 5.74
N THR A 201 -1.95 -7.77 4.43
CA THR A 201 -1.42 -8.76 3.48
C THR A 201 -0.85 -8.03 2.29
N GLY A 202 0.24 -8.53 1.73
CA GLY A 202 0.87 -7.89 0.59
C GLY A 202 2.32 -8.29 0.39
N SER A 203 2.96 -7.64 -0.57
CA SER A 203 4.36 -7.87 -0.89
C SER A 203 5.06 -6.62 -1.39
N PHE A 204 6.38 -6.59 -1.18
CA PHE A 204 7.30 -5.68 -1.86
C PHE A 204 8.30 -6.49 -2.68
N THR A 205 8.43 -6.17 -3.96
CA THR A 205 9.35 -6.83 -4.88
C THR A 205 10.15 -5.79 -5.66
N GLY A 206 11.33 -6.16 -6.15
CA GLY A 206 12.12 -5.25 -6.96
C GLY A 206 13.45 -5.81 -7.42
N ILE A 207 14.11 -5.07 -8.31
CA ILE A 207 15.47 -5.32 -8.78
C ILE A 207 16.33 -4.12 -8.41
N PHE A 208 17.38 -4.38 -7.63
CA PHE A 208 18.33 -3.40 -7.15
C PHE A 208 19.74 -3.70 -7.66
N GLU A 209 20.53 -2.69 -7.97
CA GLU A 209 21.96 -2.82 -8.24
C GLU A 209 22.76 -2.11 -7.17
N LEU A 210 23.63 -2.87 -6.51
CA LEU A 210 24.60 -2.33 -5.57
C LEU A 210 25.86 -1.92 -6.33
N THR A 211 26.03 -0.61 -6.49
CA THR A 211 27.14 -0.02 -7.25
C THR A 211 28.25 0.50 -6.33
N GLU A 212 27.90 0.96 -5.13
CA GLU A 212 28.87 1.42 -4.15
C GLU A 212 29.07 0.32 -3.12
N ASN A 213 30.27 -0.28 -3.04
CA ASN A 213 30.68 -1.10 -1.90
C ASN A 213 32.22 -1.15 -1.81
N GLN A 214 32.82 -0.18 -1.11
CA GLN A 214 34.28 -0.06 -1.02
C GLN A 214 34.91 -1.05 -0.02
N THR A 215 34.14 -1.47 0.98
CA THR A 215 34.58 -2.40 2.03
C THR A 215 34.56 -3.84 1.56
N SER A 216 33.60 -4.17 0.68
CA SER A 216 33.39 -5.49 0.11
C SER A 216 32.98 -5.39 -1.37
N PRO A 217 33.92 -5.09 -2.30
CA PRO A 217 33.61 -5.06 -3.74
C PRO A 217 33.02 -6.37 -4.26
N ALA A 218 33.36 -7.48 -3.58
CA ALA A 218 32.80 -8.79 -3.83
C ALA A 218 31.28 -8.88 -3.56
N ASN A 219 30.63 -7.85 -3.03
CA ASN A 219 29.18 -7.76 -2.84
C ASN A 219 28.49 -6.96 -3.96
N GLN A 220 29.21 -6.25 -4.83
CA GLN A 220 28.56 -5.54 -5.96
C GLN A 220 27.81 -6.51 -6.88
N GLY A 221 26.71 -6.05 -7.47
CA GLY A 221 25.92 -6.84 -8.40
C GLY A 221 24.43 -6.51 -8.36
N PHE A 222 23.63 -7.41 -8.92
CA PHE A 222 22.19 -7.24 -9.05
C PHE A 222 21.47 -8.10 -8.03
N TYR A 223 20.38 -7.58 -7.49
CA TYR A 223 19.63 -8.19 -6.42
C TYR A 223 18.15 -8.20 -6.76
N SER A 224 17.50 -9.36 -6.68
CA SER A 224 16.03 -9.44 -6.68
C SER A 224 15.54 -9.56 -5.24
N VAL A 225 14.60 -8.71 -4.84
CA VAL A 225 13.96 -8.78 -3.52
C VAL A 225 12.54 -9.31 -3.65
N ASP A 226 12.14 -10.14 -2.69
CA ASP A 226 10.78 -10.65 -2.54
C ASP A 226 10.44 -10.69 -1.04
N PHE A 227 9.64 -9.72 -0.61
CA PHE A 227 9.24 -9.55 0.78
C PHE A 227 7.73 -9.64 0.91
N SER A 228 7.28 -10.33 1.96
CA SER A 228 5.90 -10.38 2.40
C SER A 228 5.66 -9.36 3.51
N LEU A 229 4.53 -8.66 3.47
CA LEU A 229 4.13 -7.72 4.52
C LEU A 229 3.51 -8.45 5.72
N SER A 230 3.74 -7.93 6.92
CA SER A 230 3.19 -8.48 8.16
C SER A 230 2.79 -7.38 9.16
N MET A 231 2.05 -7.75 10.20
CA MET A 231 1.80 -6.88 11.36
C MET A 231 2.91 -6.99 12.43
N THR A 232 3.98 -7.72 12.16
CA THR A 232 5.11 -7.84 13.08
C THR A 232 5.99 -6.61 12.93
N ASN A 233 5.91 -5.69 13.89
CA ASN A 233 6.66 -4.44 13.89
C ASN A 233 7.10 -4.12 15.33
N TRP A 234 8.38 -3.84 15.53
CA TRP A 234 8.93 -3.55 16.86
C TRP A 234 8.35 -2.26 17.42
N ALA A 235 8.22 -1.23 16.59
CA ALA A 235 7.74 0.07 17.00
C ALA A 235 6.28 -0.03 17.51
N PHE A 236 5.42 -0.82 16.85
CA PHE A 236 4.06 -1.07 17.32
C PHE A 236 4.02 -1.81 18.66
N ALA A 237 4.88 -2.81 18.86
CA ALA A 237 4.95 -3.55 20.11
C ALA A 237 5.40 -2.68 21.30
N ASN A 238 6.11 -1.57 21.05
CA ASN A 238 6.68 -0.70 22.06
C ASN A 238 6.03 0.69 22.07
N GLU A 239 4.88 0.86 21.42
CA GLU A 239 4.31 2.17 21.13
C GLU A 239 4.02 3.04 22.36
N GLY A 240 3.83 2.45 23.55
CA GLY A 240 3.58 3.19 24.79
C GLY A 240 4.84 3.67 25.52
N ASP A 241 6.02 3.22 25.08
CA ASP A 241 7.31 3.46 25.73
C ASP A 241 8.25 4.33 24.89
N LEU A 242 7.83 4.73 23.68
CA LEU A 242 8.67 5.52 22.78
C LEU A 242 8.88 6.93 23.32
N THR A 243 10.03 7.53 23.04
CA THR A 243 10.37 8.91 23.44
C THR A 243 11.17 9.61 22.35
N GLY A 244 11.10 10.95 22.21
CA GLY A 244 12.02 11.69 21.32
C GLY A 244 11.42 12.95 20.65
N PRO A 245 12.24 13.76 19.95
CA PRO A 245 11.83 15.03 19.34
C PRO A 245 10.80 14.90 18.21
N TYR A 246 10.60 13.68 17.68
CA TYR A 246 9.58 13.35 16.68
C TYR A 246 8.34 12.66 17.29
N GLN A 247 8.29 12.51 18.62
CA GLN A 247 7.18 11.95 19.36
C GLN A 247 7.00 12.73 20.67
N VAL A 248 6.35 13.89 20.59
CA VAL A 248 5.97 14.64 21.78
C VAL A 248 4.87 13.83 22.47
N ASP A 249 5.21 13.18 23.59
CA ASP A 249 4.35 12.32 24.44
C ASP A 249 4.20 10.84 24.03
N GLY A 250 5.22 10.30 23.35
CA GLY A 250 5.52 8.87 23.34
C GLY A 250 4.57 7.97 22.55
N GLY A 251 4.01 8.46 21.45
CA GLY A 251 3.26 7.66 20.49
C GLY A 251 3.82 7.76 19.07
N ILE A 252 3.71 6.67 18.31
CA ILE A 252 3.88 6.66 16.84
C ILE A 252 2.78 7.50 16.20
N TYR A 253 3.06 8.12 15.05
CA TYR A 253 2.05 8.84 14.29
C TYR A 253 0.82 7.94 14.02
N PRO A 254 -0.41 8.50 14.04
CA PRO A 254 -1.61 7.77 13.66
C PRO A 254 -1.46 7.12 12.29
N SER A 255 -2.04 5.93 12.12
CA SER A 255 -2.17 5.36 10.78
C SER A 255 -3.19 6.17 10.01
N GLU A 256 -2.87 6.52 8.77
CA GLU A 256 -3.77 7.28 7.91
C GLU A 256 -3.92 6.61 6.54
N PHE A 257 -5.17 6.44 6.13
CA PHE A 257 -5.56 5.95 4.82
C PHE A 257 -6.62 6.86 4.24
N ARG A 258 -6.36 7.39 3.03
CA ARG A 258 -7.25 8.34 2.36
C ARG A 258 -7.38 8.00 0.88
N VAL A 259 -8.58 8.18 0.34
CA VAL A 259 -8.83 8.09 -1.11
C VAL A 259 -9.87 9.12 -1.53
N LEU A 260 -9.61 9.81 -2.65
CA LEU A 260 -10.66 10.55 -3.36
C LEU A 260 -11.42 9.57 -4.26
N VAL A 261 -12.72 9.38 -4.02
CA VAL A 261 -13.57 8.52 -4.85
C VAL A 261 -14.19 9.33 -5.99
N GLY A 262 -14.11 8.84 -7.23
CA GLY A 262 -14.84 9.47 -8.32
C GLY A 262 -16.34 9.55 -7.99
N GLN A 263 -17.01 10.65 -8.32
CA GLN A 263 -18.47 10.71 -8.21
C GLN A 263 -19.04 9.53 -9.00
N VAL A 264 -19.64 8.55 -8.31
CA VAL A 264 -20.50 7.58 -8.97
C VAL A 264 -21.57 8.41 -9.65
N PRO A 265 -21.70 8.39 -11.00
CA PRO A 265 -22.76 9.13 -11.65
C PRO A 265 -24.05 8.69 -10.98
N ALA A 266 -24.73 9.63 -10.31
CA ALA A 266 -25.99 9.32 -9.64
C ALA A 266 -26.82 8.52 -10.66
N PRO A 267 -27.33 7.32 -10.30
CA PRO A 267 -27.98 6.44 -11.26
C PRO A 267 -28.99 7.30 -11.98
N GLY A 268 -28.69 7.61 -13.25
CA GLY A 268 -29.23 8.81 -13.85
C GLY A 268 -30.73 8.77 -13.67
N ILE A 269 -31.33 9.81 -13.08
CA ILE A 269 -32.80 9.96 -12.99
C ILE A 269 -33.51 9.44 -14.27
N PRO A 270 -32.98 9.56 -15.51
CA PRO A 270 -33.49 8.87 -16.70
C PRO A 270 -33.65 7.34 -16.61
N SER A 271 -32.80 6.59 -15.91
CA SER A 271 -32.89 5.13 -15.75
C SER A 271 -34.05 4.72 -14.82
N LEU A 272 -34.22 5.43 -13.70
CA LEU A 272 -35.37 5.27 -12.80
C LEU A 272 -36.68 5.72 -13.45
N LEU A 273 -36.65 6.83 -14.21
CA LEU A 273 -37.79 7.28 -15.02
C LEU A 273 -38.12 6.31 -16.15
N GLY A 274 -37.11 5.73 -16.81
CA GLY A 274 -37.28 4.73 -17.85
C GLY A 274 -37.97 3.47 -17.34
N LEU A 275 -37.53 2.94 -16.19
CA LEU A 275 -38.18 1.82 -15.52
C LEU A 275 -39.60 2.16 -15.06
N GLY A 276 -39.80 3.37 -14.52
CA GLY A 276 -41.13 3.86 -14.14
C GLY A 276 -42.09 3.93 -15.33
N LEU A 277 -41.63 4.41 -16.49
CA LEU A 277 -42.42 4.49 -17.72
C LEU A 277 -42.72 3.12 -18.31
N VAL A 278 -41.78 2.17 -18.25
CA VAL A 278 -42.01 0.77 -18.69
C VAL A 278 -43.08 0.11 -17.81
N MET A 279 -43.01 0.27 -16.48
CA MET A 279 -44.06 -0.25 -15.58
C MET A 279 -45.42 0.42 -15.84
N LEU A 280 -45.45 1.73 -16.11
CA LEU A 280 -46.69 2.44 -16.42
C LEU A 280 -47.30 1.98 -17.75
N ALA A 281 -46.46 1.71 -18.76
CA ALA A 281 -46.89 1.20 -20.06
C ALA A 281 -47.43 -0.23 -19.98
N LEU A 282 -46.80 -1.09 -19.16
CA LEU A 282 -47.28 -2.45 -18.90
C LEU A 282 -48.61 -2.45 -18.14
N ARG A 283 -48.80 -1.54 -17.17
CA ARG A 283 -50.07 -1.40 -16.43
C ARG A 283 -51.25 -0.92 -17.29
N ARG A 284 -51.00 -0.18 -18.38
CA ARG A 284 -52.07 0.27 -19.30
C ARG A 284 -52.53 -0.78 -20.30
N ARG A 285 -51.80 -1.90 -20.44
CA ARG A 285 -52.09 -2.96 -21.42
C ARG A 285 -52.71 -4.23 -20.82
N GLY A 286 -52.80 -4.33 -19.50
CA GLY A 286 -53.56 -5.37 -18.79
C GLY A 286 -54.87 -4.82 -18.26
#